data_AF-A0A2N0XP61-F1
#
_entry.id   AF-A0A2N0XP61-F1
#
_cell.length_a   1.000
_cell.length_b   1.000
_cell.length_c   1.000
_cell.angle_alpha   90.00
_cell.angle_beta   90.00
_cell.angle_gamma   90.00
#
_symmetry.space_group_name_H-M   'P 1'
#
loop_
_entity.id
_entity.type
_entity.pdbx_description
1 polymer ?
#
loop_
_entity_poly.entity_id
_entity_poly.type
_entity_poly.pdbx_seq_one_letter_code
_entity_poly.pdbx_strand_id
1 'polypeptide(L)'
;MFKNKHFIIAMLIAPILAIIAYFGTDAAISEKPHAAKEGESYKLASKSNCRYTSGLCNMENGDFKVQFRSEGIKDGQLTLSLKADLPLEGAKIAIADSPDDKRIPSKMRKIDAQSWHLTVNAPQNEESKLLMVFQSGDTLYYGEANTQFVVYETLFTEDK
;
A
#
# COMPACT_ATOMS: atom_id res chain seq x y z
N MET A 1 -26.39 13.91 41.51
CA MET A 1 -25.87 12.76 40.74
C MET A 1 -24.51 12.24 41.23
N PHE A 2 -23.59 13.07 41.74
CA PHE A 2 -22.28 12.64 42.25
C PHE A 2 -22.22 12.37 43.77
N LYS A 3 -23.00 11.43 44.27
CA LYS A 3 -22.90 10.97 45.68
C LYS A 3 -22.63 9.48 45.83
N ASN A 4 -22.86 8.70 44.78
CA ASN A 4 -22.62 7.26 44.81
C ASN A 4 -21.13 6.97 44.60
N LYS A 5 -20.50 6.39 45.62
CA LYS A 5 -19.07 6.08 45.65
C LYS A 5 -18.67 5.12 44.51
N HIS A 6 -19.54 4.17 44.16
CA HIS A 6 -19.30 3.26 43.03
C HIS A 6 -19.28 3.98 41.69
N PHE A 7 -20.15 4.98 41.50
CA PHE A 7 -20.21 5.75 40.25
C PHE A 7 -18.97 6.63 40.07
N ILE A 8 -18.50 7.29 41.13
CA ILE A 8 -17.29 8.11 41.10
C ILE A 8 -16.06 7.24 40.79
N ILE A 9 -15.96 6.07 41.45
CA ILE A 9 -14.87 5.12 41.21
C ILE A 9 -14.92 4.58 39.78
N ALA A 10 -16.09 4.20 39.27
CA ALA A 10 -16.24 3.70 37.91
C ALA A 10 -15.83 4.75 36.87
N MET A 11 -16.19 6.02 37.06
CA MET A 11 -15.83 7.12 36.15
C MET A 11 -14.32 7.38 36.08
N LEU A 12 -13.57 7.03 37.13
CA LEU A 12 -12.11 7.18 37.17
C LEU A 12 -11.38 5.92 36.69
N ILE A 13 -11.82 4.74 37.13
CA ILE A 13 -11.13 3.47 36.82
C ILE A 13 -11.42 3.01 35.38
N ALA A 14 -12.65 3.16 34.88
CA ALA A 14 -13.02 2.71 33.55
C ALA A 14 -12.15 3.28 32.41
N PRO A 15 -11.88 4.60 32.32
CA PRO A 15 -11.00 5.14 31.28
C PRO A 15 -9.55 4.67 31.42
N ILE A 16 -9.06 4.48 32.65
CA ILE A 16 -7.70 3.94 32.90
C ILE A 16 -7.61 2.49 32.38
N LEU A 17 -8.59 1.66 32.73
CA LEU A 17 -8.68 0.28 32.23
C LEU A 17 -8.82 0.23 30.71
N ALA A 18 -9.56 1.15 30.09
CA ALA A 18 -9.71 1.21 28.64
C ALA A 18 -8.37 1.49 27.93
N ILE A 19 -7.55 2.41 28.47
CA ILE A 19 -6.21 2.70 27.95
C ILE A 19 -5.29 1.48 28.12
N ILE A 20 -5.29 0.86 29.32
CA ILE A 20 -4.50 -0.34 29.59
C ILE A 20 -4.92 -1.48 28.67
N ALA A 21 -6.22 -1.69 28.46
CA ALA A 21 -6.73 -2.71 27.58
C ALA A 21 -6.28 -2.46 26.14
N TYR A 22 -6.37 -1.23 25.63
CA TYR A 22 -5.93 -0.88 24.28
C TYR A 22 -4.45 -1.22 24.05
N PHE A 23 -3.56 -0.73 24.90
CA PHE A 23 -2.13 -1.02 24.79
C PHE A 23 -1.79 -2.47 25.12
N GLY A 24 -2.52 -3.09 26.05
CA GLY A 24 -2.34 -4.50 26.41
C GLY A 24 -2.73 -5.44 25.28
N THR A 25 -3.82 -5.14 24.56
CA THR A 25 -4.22 -5.90 23.37
C THR A 25 -3.20 -5.73 22.25
N ASP A 26 -2.68 -4.52 22.04
CA ASP A 26 -1.64 -4.28 21.06
C ASP A 26 -0.36 -5.05 21.43
N ALA A 27 0.11 -4.99 22.68
CA ALA A 27 1.29 -5.74 23.12
C ALA A 27 1.12 -7.27 23.08
N ALA A 28 -0.10 -7.79 23.31
CA ALA A 28 -0.36 -9.23 23.37
C ALA A 28 -0.66 -9.86 22.00
N ILE A 29 -1.25 -9.10 21.07
CA ILE A 29 -1.78 -9.62 19.80
C ILE A 29 -0.99 -9.08 18.60
N SER A 30 -0.31 -7.93 18.72
CA SER A 30 0.39 -7.32 17.59
C SER A 30 1.54 -8.22 17.14
N GLU A 31 1.54 -8.50 15.84
CA GLU A 31 2.54 -9.33 15.20
C GLU A 31 3.89 -8.62 15.24
N LYS A 32 4.93 -9.31 15.72
CA LYS A 32 6.25 -8.69 15.82
C LYS A 32 6.81 -8.49 14.41
N PRO A 33 7.42 -7.34 14.11
CA PRO A 33 8.12 -7.16 12.85
C PRO A 33 9.25 -8.19 12.77
N HIS A 34 9.11 -9.11 11.82
CA HIS A 34 10.12 -10.11 11.52
C HIS A 34 10.94 -9.63 10.32
N ALA A 35 12.26 -9.70 10.44
CA ALA A 35 13.12 -9.51 9.28
C ALA A 35 12.76 -10.53 8.21
N ALA A 36 12.76 -10.10 6.94
CA ALA A 36 12.53 -10.99 5.83
C ALA A 36 13.59 -12.10 5.82
N LYS A 37 13.13 -13.35 5.76
CA LYS A 37 13.94 -14.54 5.62
C LYS A 37 14.08 -14.85 4.13
N GLU A 38 15.28 -15.26 3.74
CA GLU A 38 15.54 -15.69 2.37
C GLU A 38 14.64 -16.87 1.97
N GLY A 39 14.12 -16.84 0.74
CA GLY A 39 13.25 -17.87 0.18
C GLY A 39 11.75 -17.72 0.51
N GLU A 40 11.38 -16.80 1.39
CA GLU A 40 9.98 -16.57 1.79
C GLU A 40 9.29 -15.48 0.97
N SER A 41 7.96 -15.39 1.11
CA SER A 41 7.12 -14.39 0.45
C SER A 41 6.42 -13.47 1.46
N TYR A 42 6.52 -12.16 1.25
CA TYR A 42 6.00 -11.15 2.17
C TYR A 42 4.97 -10.23 1.53
N LYS A 43 3.82 -10.06 2.21
CA LYS A 43 2.78 -9.15 1.76
C LYS A 43 3.12 -7.70 2.12
N LEU A 44 3.06 -6.80 1.15
CA LEU A 44 3.21 -5.36 1.32
C LEU A 44 1.88 -4.73 1.74
N ALA A 45 1.94 -3.82 2.69
CA ALA A 45 0.81 -3.02 3.12
C ALA A 45 0.72 -1.73 2.28
N SER A 46 -0.41 -1.52 1.60
CA SER A 46 -0.71 -0.25 0.92
C SER A 46 -0.95 0.87 1.94
N LYS A 47 -0.29 2.01 1.77
CA LYS A 47 -0.54 3.20 2.60
C LYS A 47 -1.79 3.96 2.15
N SER A 48 -2.20 4.94 2.97
CA SER A 48 -3.40 5.74 2.75
C SER A 48 -3.41 6.48 1.40
N ASN A 49 -2.25 6.92 0.90
CA ASN A 49 -2.17 7.64 -0.37
C ASN A 49 -2.53 6.78 -1.59
N CYS A 50 -2.54 5.45 -1.47
CA CYS A 50 -3.04 4.56 -2.52
C CYS A 50 -4.57 4.61 -2.70
N ARG A 51 -5.31 5.11 -1.68
CA ARG A 51 -6.78 5.11 -1.66
C ARG A 51 -7.44 6.35 -2.28
N TYR A 52 -6.65 7.36 -2.60
CA TYR A 52 -7.13 8.67 -3.06
C TYR A 52 -6.40 9.07 -4.34
N THR A 53 -6.93 10.06 -5.07
CA THR A 53 -6.40 10.64 -6.33
C THR A 53 -5.10 11.43 -6.14
N SER A 54 -4.10 10.77 -5.55
CA SER A 54 -2.87 11.40 -5.05
C SER A 54 -1.72 11.41 -6.07
N GLY A 55 -1.83 10.68 -7.18
CA GLY A 55 -0.74 10.45 -8.12
C GLY A 55 0.34 9.48 -7.61
N LEU A 56 0.27 9.05 -6.33
CA LEU A 56 1.30 8.28 -5.65
C LEU A 56 0.72 7.13 -4.83
N CYS A 57 1.34 5.96 -4.86
CA CYS A 57 0.99 4.86 -3.95
C CYS A 57 2.23 4.32 -3.26
N ASN A 58 2.29 4.49 -1.93
CA ASN A 58 3.36 3.93 -1.12
C ASN A 58 2.95 2.56 -0.59
N MET A 59 3.85 1.59 -0.67
CA MET A 59 3.67 0.30 -0.03
C MET A 59 4.91 -0.11 0.74
N GLU A 60 4.70 -0.78 1.87
CA GLU A 60 5.81 -1.20 2.73
C GLU A 60 5.55 -2.52 3.45
N ASN A 61 6.64 -3.20 3.77
CA ASN A 61 6.70 -4.25 4.78
C ASN A 61 8.04 -4.10 5.51
N GLY A 62 7.99 -3.64 6.77
CA GLY A 62 9.19 -3.29 7.54
C GLY A 62 10.06 -2.26 6.81
N ASP A 63 11.30 -2.63 6.53
CA ASP A 63 12.27 -1.80 5.83
C ASP A 63 12.15 -1.86 4.29
N PHE A 64 11.39 -2.81 3.75
CA PHE A 64 11.14 -2.89 2.31
C PHE A 64 10.04 -1.89 1.92
N LYS A 65 10.42 -0.87 1.15
CA LYS A 65 9.52 0.21 0.74
C LYS A 65 9.58 0.44 -0.76
N VAL A 66 8.40 0.63 -1.34
CA VAL A 66 8.23 0.97 -2.75
C VAL A 66 7.21 2.09 -2.91
N GLN A 67 7.43 2.94 -3.90
CA GLN A 67 6.53 4.01 -4.28
C GLN A 67 6.21 3.92 -5.76
N PHE A 68 4.93 3.79 -6.08
CA PHE A 68 4.40 3.99 -7.42
C PHE A 68 4.05 5.44 -7.63
N ARG A 69 4.30 5.91 -8.85
CA ARG A 69 3.81 7.19 -9.34
C ARG A 69 3.12 7.00 -10.68
N SER A 70 1.97 7.64 -10.82
CA SER A 70 1.30 7.79 -12.10
C SER A 70 1.98 8.90 -12.89
N GLU A 71 2.49 8.56 -14.06
CA GLU A 71 3.01 9.55 -15.03
C GLU A 71 1.90 10.05 -15.97
N GLY A 72 0.67 9.56 -15.79
CA GLY A 72 -0.53 9.94 -16.54
C GLY A 72 -1.14 8.81 -17.36
N ILE A 73 -2.38 9.05 -17.78
CA ILE A 73 -3.12 8.21 -18.72
C ILE A 73 -3.21 8.93 -20.06
N LYS A 74 -2.82 8.25 -21.14
CA LYS A 74 -2.92 8.73 -22.52
C LYS A 74 -3.36 7.60 -23.43
N ASP A 75 -4.35 7.85 -24.29
CA ASP A 75 -4.85 6.87 -25.27
C ASP A 75 -5.25 5.52 -24.65
N GLY A 76 -5.83 5.55 -23.45
CA GLY A 76 -6.23 4.34 -22.70
C GLY A 76 -5.05 3.57 -22.07
N GLN A 77 -3.83 4.11 -22.13
CA GLN A 77 -2.64 3.53 -21.52
C GLN A 77 -2.19 4.35 -20.32
N LEU A 78 -1.91 3.66 -19.22
CA LEU A 78 -1.31 4.21 -18.02
C LEU A 78 0.20 3.99 -18.04
N THR A 79 0.97 5.04 -17.83
CA THR A 79 2.41 4.94 -17.54
C THR A 79 2.65 5.05 -16.04
N LEU A 80 3.31 4.03 -15.48
CA LEU A 80 3.71 3.97 -14.07
C LEU A 80 5.23 4.02 -13.96
N SER A 81 5.71 4.82 -13.02
CA SER A 81 7.06 4.70 -12.48
C SER A 81 7.02 4.10 -11.08
N LEU A 82 8.09 3.38 -10.73
CA LEU A 82 8.29 2.73 -9.45
C LEU A 82 9.66 3.11 -8.93
N LYS A 83 9.72 3.54 -7.67
CA LYS A 83 10.94 3.72 -6.91
C LYS A 83 10.98 2.72 -5.76
N ALA A 84 12.09 2.01 -5.59
CA ALA A 84 12.31 1.08 -4.49
C ALA A 84 13.50 1.52 -3.62
N ASP A 85 13.37 1.40 -2.31
CA ASP A 85 14.45 1.73 -1.37
C ASP A 85 15.55 0.66 -1.37
N LEU A 86 15.20 -0.59 -1.71
CA LEU A 86 16.13 -1.70 -1.87
C LEU A 86 16.28 -2.11 -3.35
N PRO A 87 17.46 -2.60 -3.77
CA PRO A 87 17.66 -3.11 -5.12
C PRO A 87 16.67 -4.23 -5.44
N LEU A 88 16.06 -4.15 -6.63
CA LEU A 88 15.22 -5.20 -7.17
C LEU A 88 15.95 -5.94 -8.30
N GLU A 89 15.83 -7.26 -8.37
CA GLU A 89 16.20 -8.06 -9.54
C GLU A 89 15.05 -8.12 -10.54
N GLY A 90 13.80 -8.01 -10.06
CA GLY A 90 12.61 -8.05 -10.88
C GLY A 90 11.41 -7.36 -10.26
N ALA A 91 10.61 -6.73 -11.11
CA ALA A 91 9.31 -6.17 -10.75
C ALA A 91 8.29 -6.57 -11.83
N LYS A 92 7.14 -7.09 -11.41
CA LYS A 92 6.02 -7.41 -12.28
C LYS A 92 4.74 -6.81 -11.71
N ILE A 93 3.90 -6.28 -12.59
CA ILE A 93 2.61 -5.71 -12.20
C ILE A 93 1.50 -6.16 -13.15
N ALA A 94 0.27 -6.21 -12.63
CA ALA A 94 -0.95 -6.35 -13.41
C ALA A 94 -1.98 -5.36 -12.86
N ILE A 95 -2.89 -4.91 -13.73
CA ILE A 95 -4.12 -4.24 -13.30
C ILE A 95 -5.24 -5.25 -13.52
N ALA A 96 -6.01 -5.56 -12.49
CA ALA A 96 -7.14 -6.47 -12.53
C ALA A 96 -8.42 -5.66 -12.38
N ASP A 97 -9.31 -5.71 -13.38
CA ASP A 97 -10.54 -4.92 -13.40
C ASP A 97 -11.70 -5.63 -12.66
N SER A 98 -11.49 -6.88 -12.24
CA SER A 98 -12.40 -7.68 -11.41
C SER A 98 -11.64 -8.76 -10.62
N PRO A 99 -12.21 -9.33 -9.54
CA PRO A 99 -11.54 -10.37 -8.75
C PRO A 99 -11.18 -11.64 -9.53
N ASP A 100 -11.93 -11.96 -10.60
CA ASP A 100 -11.72 -13.15 -11.43
C ASP A 100 -10.78 -12.88 -12.64
N ASP A 101 -10.26 -11.66 -12.76
CA ASP A 101 -9.37 -11.27 -13.86
C ASP A 101 -8.00 -11.96 -13.72
N LYS A 102 -7.76 -12.97 -14.55
CA LYS A 102 -6.50 -13.75 -14.60
C LYS A 102 -5.44 -13.12 -15.50
N ARG A 103 -5.34 -11.78 -15.49
CA ARG A 103 -4.37 -11.06 -16.31
C ARG A 103 -2.94 -11.47 -15.98
N ILE A 104 -2.16 -11.74 -17.01
CA ILE A 104 -0.74 -12.09 -16.85
C ILE A 104 0.04 -10.83 -16.44
N PRO A 105 0.83 -10.86 -15.36
CA PRO A 105 1.64 -9.72 -14.95
C PRO A 105 2.72 -9.37 -15.98
N SER A 106 2.82 -8.08 -16.27
CA SER A 106 3.81 -7.50 -17.17
C SER A 106 5.08 -7.12 -16.39
N LYS A 107 6.24 -7.44 -16.96
CA LYS A 107 7.54 -7.12 -16.36
C LYS A 107 7.85 -5.63 -16.54
N MET A 108 8.22 -4.95 -15.46
CA MET A 108 8.69 -3.56 -15.52
C MET A 108 10.11 -3.48 -16.08
N ARG A 109 10.44 -2.37 -16.75
CA ARG A 109 11.77 -2.07 -17.27
C ARG A 109 12.55 -1.24 -16.24
N LYS A 110 13.76 -1.69 -15.91
CA LYS A 110 14.69 -0.97 -15.03
C LYS A 110 15.22 0.27 -15.75
N ILE A 111 15.17 1.42 -15.09
CA ILE A 111 15.77 2.68 -15.57
C ILE A 111 17.15 2.85 -14.93
N ASP A 112 17.21 2.73 -13.61
CA ASP A 112 18.43 2.86 -12.81
C ASP A 112 18.42 1.84 -11.66
N ALA A 113 19.30 1.98 -10.67
CA ALA A 113 19.41 1.04 -9.54
C ALA A 113 18.10 0.86 -8.75
N GLN A 114 17.30 1.91 -8.61
CA GLN A 114 16.10 1.98 -7.76
C GLN A 114 14.82 2.30 -8.54
N SER A 115 14.93 2.79 -9.78
CA SER A 115 13.81 3.26 -10.59
C SER A 115 13.45 2.28 -11.69
N TRP A 116 12.15 2.05 -11.85
CA TRP A 116 11.55 1.16 -12.84
C TRP A 116 10.36 1.85 -13.49
N HIS A 117 9.99 1.41 -14.69
CA HIS A 117 8.77 1.90 -15.32
C HIS A 117 8.08 0.84 -16.18
N LEU A 118 6.79 1.06 -16.42
CA LEU A 118 5.99 0.25 -17.33
C LEU A 118 4.82 1.06 -17.87
N THR A 119 4.39 0.74 -19.08
CA THR A 119 3.12 1.20 -19.63
C THR A 119 2.17 0.00 -19.74
N VAL A 120 0.96 0.14 -19.22
CA VAL A 120 -0.10 -0.88 -19.20
C VAL A 120 -1.43 -0.27 -19.61
N ASN A 121 -2.45 -1.09 -19.88
CA ASN A 121 -3.80 -0.58 -20.06
C ASN A 121 -4.27 0.14 -18.78
N ALA A 122 -4.91 1.29 -18.93
CA ALA A 122 -5.49 2.02 -17.82
C ALA A 122 -6.59 1.20 -17.12
N PRO A 123 -6.77 1.37 -15.80
CA PRO A 123 -7.87 0.73 -15.07
C PRO A 123 -9.22 1.14 -15.67
N GLN A 124 -10.15 0.19 -15.78
CA GLN A 124 -11.44 0.42 -16.43
C GLN A 124 -12.53 0.89 -15.48
N ASN A 125 -12.36 0.68 -14.17
CA ASN A 125 -13.36 1.00 -13.16
C ASN A 125 -12.69 1.33 -11.80
N GLU A 126 -13.49 1.85 -10.86
CA GLU A 126 -13.05 2.23 -9.50
C GLU A 126 -12.68 1.00 -8.64
N GLU A 127 -13.14 -0.20 -9.02
CA GLU A 127 -12.82 -1.46 -8.33
C GLU A 127 -11.51 -2.09 -8.81
N SER A 128 -10.86 -1.46 -9.80
CA SER A 128 -9.64 -1.97 -10.40
C SER A 128 -8.51 -1.99 -9.37
N LYS A 129 -7.79 -3.11 -9.36
CA LYS A 129 -6.67 -3.35 -8.44
C LYS A 129 -5.36 -3.42 -9.18
N LEU A 130 -4.35 -2.74 -8.64
CA LEU A 130 -2.95 -2.97 -8.98
C LEU A 130 -2.46 -4.18 -8.19
N LEU A 131 -2.06 -5.22 -8.90
CA LEU A 131 -1.40 -6.40 -8.35
C LEU A 131 0.09 -6.31 -8.66
N MET A 132 0.95 -6.62 -7.69
CA MET A 132 2.39 -6.54 -7.87
C MET A 132 3.17 -7.64 -7.18
N VAL A 133 4.30 -7.97 -7.78
CA VAL A 133 5.32 -8.84 -7.22
C VAL A 133 6.71 -8.27 -7.52
N PHE A 134 7.56 -8.22 -6.50
CA PHE A 134 8.95 -7.80 -6.56
C PHE A 134 9.86 -8.91 -6.06
N GLN A 135 11.03 -9.00 -6.66
CA GLN A 135 12.11 -9.86 -6.19
C GLN A 135 13.25 -8.97 -5.69
N SER A 136 13.74 -9.26 -4.49
CA SER A 136 14.94 -8.68 -3.88
C SER A 136 15.75 -9.81 -3.24
N GLY A 137 16.89 -10.17 -3.84
CA GLY A 137 17.62 -11.40 -3.56
C GLY A 137 16.75 -12.65 -3.79
N ASP A 138 16.73 -13.53 -2.79
CA ASP A 138 15.91 -14.74 -2.76
C ASP A 138 14.53 -14.53 -2.11
N THR A 139 14.15 -13.27 -1.85
CA THR A 139 12.87 -12.94 -1.21
C THR A 139 11.87 -12.38 -2.22
N LEU A 140 10.62 -12.80 -2.12
CA LEU A 140 9.52 -12.24 -2.89
C LEU A 140 8.65 -11.31 -2.03
N TYR A 141 8.31 -10.16 -2.59
CA TYR A 141 7.37 -9.21 -1.98
C TYR A 141 6.17 -9.06 -2.90
N TYR A 142 4.97 -9.22 -2.39
CA TYR A 142 3.74 -9.12 -3.18
C TYR A 142 2.74 -8.19 -2.52
N GLY A 143 1.84 -7.60 -3.30
CA GLY A 143 0.83 -6.71 -2.74
C GLY A 143 -0.29 -6.41 -3.71
N GLU A 144 -1.33 -5.80 -3.16
CA GLU A 144 -2.43 -5.24 -3.92
C GLU A 144 -2.78 -3.84 -3.41
N ALA A 145 -3.18 -2.96 -4.32
CA ALA A 145 -3.67 -1.63 -4.01
C ALA A 145 -4.81 -1.25 -4.97
N ASN A 146 -5.73 -0.39 -4.53
CA ASN A 146 -6.70 0.21 -5.45
C ASN A 146 -5.99 1.13 -6.44
N THR A 147 -6.54 1.31 -7.65
CA THR A 147 -5.94 2.16 -8.68
C THR A 147 -6.37 3.63 -8.61
N GLN A 148 -7.14 4.06 -7.61
CA GLN A 148 -7.63 5.45 -7.51
C GLN A 148 -6.52 6.50 -7.58
N PHE A 149 -5.34 6.18 -7.02
CA PHE A 149 -4.18 7.07 -7.05
C PHE A 149 -3.63 7.38 -8.45
N VAL A 150 -4.02 6.60 -9.45
CA VAL A 150 -3.55 6.80 -10.83
C VAL A 150 -4.02 8.13 -11.40
N VAL A 151 -5.22 8.56 -11.01
CA VAL A 151 -5.74 9.87 -11.39
C VAL A 151 -5.15 10.88 -10.41
N TYR A 152 -4.47 11.90 -10.93
CA TYR A 152 -4.00 13.01 -10.11
C TYR A 152 -4.95 14.18 -10.29
N GLU A 153 -5.76 14.45 -9.26
CA GLU A 153 -6.63 15.61 -9.22
C GLU A 153 -6.06 16.61 -8.21
N THR A 154 -5.59 17.76 -8.69
CA THR A 154 -5.31 18.90 -7.82
C THR A 154 -6.58 19.72 -7.67
N LEU A 155 -6.89 20.17 -6.44
CA LEU A 155 -7.93 21.17 -6.16
C LEU A 155 -7.66 22.52 -6.86
N PHE A 156 -6.48 22.68 -7.44
CA PHE A 156 -6.13 23.78 -8.33
C PHE A 156 -6.32 23.29 -9.77
N THR A 157 -7.51 23.53 -10.33
CA THR A 157 -7.63 23.72 -11.77
C THR A 157 -6.85 24.97 -12.11
N GLU A 158 -5.72 24.86 -12.79
CA GLU A 158 -5.20 25.98 -13.56
C GLU A 158 -6.24 26.26 -14.65
N ASP A 159 -7.06 27.29 -14.42
CA ASP A 159 -7.83 27.93 -15.47
C ASP A 159 -6.84 28.33 -16.58
N LYS A 160 -6.94 27.67 -17.74
CA LYS A 160 -6.27 28.08 -18.97
C LYS A 160 -7.21 28.89 -19.84
#